data_AF-U6MS99-F1
#
_entry.id   AF-U6MS99-F1
#
_cell.length_a   1.000
_cell.length_b   1.000
_cell.length_c   1.000
_cell.angle_alpha   90.00
_cell.angle_beta   90.00
_cell.angle_gamma   90.00
#
_symmetry.space_group_name_H-M   'P 1'
#
loop_
_entity.id
_entity.type
_entity.pdbx_description
1 polymer ?
#
loop_
_entity_poly.entity_id
_entity_poly.type
_entity_poly.pdbx_seq_one_letter_code
_entity_poly.pdbx_strand_id
1 'polypeptide(L)'
;TSEFLRIVQVVETAKIATPSDFSEIFEDVAEGCGPELVGGAMVTPSNRGSSPYLICDVLLQFASAAACDSSLQQLQGRRYEGKPIQAFRIDPEEAETFVIPIIRKWKQQQQQQQQQQQGGEERGQEA
;
A
#
# COMPACT_ATOMS: atom_id res chain seq x y z
N THR A 1 13.17 -12.63 -10.97
CA THR A 1 13.06 -11.51 -10.00
C THR A 1 11.61 -11.10 -9.94
N SER A 2 11.11 -10.68 -8.77
CA SER A 2 9.71 -10.31 -8.60
C SER A 2 9.46 -8.83 -8.93
N GLU A 3 8.21 -8.51 -9.22
CA GLU A 3 7.68 -7.16 -9.38
C GLU A 3 7.18 -6.54 -8.07
N PHE A 4 7.51 -7.16 -6.93
CA PHE A 4 6.99 -6.78 -5.61
C PHE A 4 8.06 -6.15 -4.73
N LEU A 5 7.66 -5.09 -4.03
CA LEU A 5 8.51 -4.31 -3.15
C LEU A 5 7.84 -4.14 -1.79
N ARG A 6 8.63 -4.24 -0.73
CA ARG A 6 8.26 -3.87 0.63
C ARG A 6 9.03 -2.62 1.03
N ILE A 7 8.33 -1.62 1.54
CA ILE A 7 8.92 -0.52 2.30
C ILE A 7 8.62 -0.78 3.78
N VAL A 8 9.66 -0.84 4.60
CA VAL A 8 9.57 -1.23 6.01
C VAL A 8 9.21 -0.02 6.86
N GLN A 9 8.13 -0.14 7.62
CA GLN A 9 7.69 0.80 8.68
C GLN A 9 7.93 2.26 8.32
N VAL A 10 7.27 2.73 7.25
CA VAL A 10 7.48 4.09 6.72
C VAL A 10 7.17 5.17 7.76
N VAL A 11 6.31 4.86 8.72
CA VAL A 11 5.96 5.70 9.86
C VAL A 11 5.91 4.85 11.13
N GLU A 12 6.13 5.48 12.28
CA GLU A 12 5.91 4.83 13.57
C GLU A 12 4.41 4.63 13.81
N THR A 13 4.03 3.44 14.27
CA THR A 13 2.63 3.12 14.59
C THR A 13 2.02 4.06 15.63
N ALA A 14 2.84 4.62 16.54
CA ALA A 14 2.40 5.59 17.55
C ALA A 14 1.96 6.93 16.98
N LYS A 15 2.33 7.26 15.72
CA LYS A 15 1.90 8.47 15.03
C LYS A 15 0.58 8.31 14.30
N ILE A 16 0.06 7.08 14.21
CA ILE A 16 -1.24 6.79 13.61
C ILE A 16 -2.31 7.07 14.65
N ALA A 17 -3.15 8.07 14.39
CA ALA A 17 -4.30 8.44 15.21
C ALA A 17 -5.60 7.81 14.69
N THR A 18 -5.74 7.68 13.37
CA THR A 18 -6.99 7.23 12.75
C THR A 18 -6.76 6.21 11.64
N PRO A 19 -7.79 5.42 11.27
CA PRO A 19 -7.69 4.50 10.13
C PRO A 19 -7.44 5.20 8.78
N SER A 20 -7.86 6.45 8.60
CA SER A 20 -7.63 7.20 7.35
C SER A 20 -6.16 7.56 7.16
N ASP A 21 -5.40 7.74 8.25
CA ASP A 21 -3.95 8.03 8.19
C ASP A 21 -3.20 6.97 7.37
N PHE A 22 -3.61 5.69 7.47
CA PHE A 22 -2.99 4.61 6.67
C PHE A 22 -3.16 4.82 5.17
N SER A 23 -4.32 5.31 4.74
CA SER A 23 -4.59 5.57 3.33
C SER A 23 -3.80 6.79 2.85
N GLU A 24 -3.79 7.87 3.64
CA GLU A 24 -3.05 9.10 3.32
C GLU A 24 -1.54 8.84 3.19
N ILE A 25 -0.97 8.10 4.15
CA ILE A 25 0.45 7.71 4.12
C ILE A 25 0.75 6.77 2.95
N PHE A 26 -0.16 5.84 2.66
CA PHE A 26 0.00 4.96 1.49
C PHE A 26 0.03 5.75 0.19
N GLU A 27 -0.87 6.72 0.01
CA GLU A 27 -0.97 7.55 -1.19
C GLU A 27 0.30 8.38 -1.41
N ASP A 28 0.80 9.04 -0.35
CA ASP A 28 2.05 9.82 -0.39
C ASP A 28 3.27 8.93 -0.76
N VAL A 29 3.38 7.75 -0.15
CA VAL A 29 4.44 6.79 -0.47
C VAL A 29 4.32 6.26 -1.90
N ALA A 30 3.10 5.95 -2.34
CA ALA A 30 2.82 5.44 -3.67
C ALA A 30 3.18 6.47 -4.76
N GLU A 31 2.87 7.76 -4.54
CA GLU A 31 3.28 8.85 -5.43
C GLU A 31 4.81 8.92 -5.58
N GLY A 32 5.53 8.68 -4.49
CA GLY A 32 7.00 8.62 -4.49
C GLY A 32 7.62 7.44 -5.26
N CYS A 33 6.84 6.43 -5.68
CA CYS A 33 7.34 5.18 -6.29
C CYS A 33 7.33 5.15 -7.83
N GLY A 34 6.77 6.18 -8.47
CA GLY A 34 6.79 6.35 -9.93
C GLY A 34 5.60 5.74 -10.68
N PRO A 35 5.47 6.00 -12.00
CA PRO A 35 4.26 5.75 -12.78
C PRO A 35 3.99 4.27 -13.09
N GLU A 36 4.98 3.39 -12.90
CA GLU A 36 4.86 1.96 -13.20
C GLU A 36 4.26 1.14 -12.04
N LEU A 37 3.83 1.82 -10.97
CA LEU A 37 3.12 1.21 -9.84
C LEU A 37 1.70 0.81 -10.28
N VAL A 38 1.36 -0.48 -10.17
CA VAL A 38 0.05 -1.03 -10.60
C VAL A 38 -0.87 -1.38 -9.42
N GLY A 39 -0.33 -1.34 -8.20
CA GLY A 39 -1.10 -1.51 -6.99
C GLY A 39 -0.23 -1.60 -5.75
N GLY A 40 -0.89 -1.57 -4.61
CA GLY A 40 -0.24 -1.75 -3.33
C GLY A 40 -1.25 -1.75 -2.21
N ALA A 41 -0.74 -1.97 -1.01
CA ALA A 41 -1.49 -1.87 0.22
C ALA A 41 -0.53 -1.56 1.37
N MET A 42 -0.99 -0.76 2.32
CA MET A 42 -0.32 -0.63 3.61
C MET A 42 -0.80 -1.73 4.55
N VAL A 43 0.13 -2.25 5.35
CA VAL A 43 -0.17 -3.23 6.39
C VAL A 43 -0.76 -2.49 7.58
N THR A 44 -2.02 -2.79 7.88
CA THR A 44 -2.82 -2.19 8.94
C THR A 44 -3.19 -3.26 9.97
N PRO A 45 -3.69 -2.88 11.16
CA PRO A 45 -4.17 -3.85 12.14
C PRO A 45 -5.22 -4.83 11.58
N SER A 46 -6.02 -4.42 10.60
CA SER A 46 -7.12 -5.24 10.04
C SER A 46 -6.67 -6.25 9.00
N ASN A 47 -5.51 -6.04 8.34
CA ASN A 47 -5.02 -6.91 7.26
C ASN A 47 -3.68 -7.60 7.58
N ARG A 48 -3.02 -7.24 8.70
CA ARG A 48 -1.75 -7.86 9.13
C ARG A 48 -1.83 -9.36 9.29
N GLY A 49 -3.01 -9.88 9.69
CA GLY A 49 -3.23 -11.28 10.02
C GLY A 49 -2.67 -12.24 8.97
N SER A 50 -2.09 -13.35 9.42
CA SER A 50 -1.42 -14.39 8.61
C SER A 50 -0.21 -13.97 7.76
N SER A 51 0.27 -12.72 7.84
CA SER A 51 1.50 -12.28 7.15
C SER A 51 2.66 -12.03 8.11
N PRO A 52 3.93 -12.16 7.66
CA PRO A 52 5.11 -11.82 8.47
C PRO A 52 5.37 -10.30 8.55
N TYR A 53 4.53 -9.46 7.94
CA TYR A 53 4.76 -8.03 7.82
C TYR A 53 4.36 -7.25 9.08
N LEU A 54 5.01 -6.10 9.26
CA LEU A 54 4.77 -5.19 10.38
C LEU A 54 3.71 -4.16 9.99
N ILE A 55 3.00 -3.66 11.00
CA ILE A 55 2.09 -2.51 10.79
C ILE A 55 2.93 -1.33 10.29
N CYS A 56 2.38 -0.60 9.33
CA CYS A 56 3.04 0.48 8.59
C CYS A 56 4.10 0.05 7.58
N ASP A 57 4.22 -1.26 7.30
CA ASP A 57 4.87 -1.68 6.06
C ASP A 57 3.98 -1.33 4.86
N VAL A 58 4.61 -0.96 3.75
CA VAL A 58 3.94 -0.71 2.48
C VAL A 58 4.36 -1.79 1.48
N LEU A 59 3.38 -2.49 0.93
CA LEU A 59 3.56 -3.55 -0.06
C LEU A 59 3.13 -3.01 -1.42
N LEU A 60 4.02 -3.06 -2.40
CA LEU A 60 3.83 -2.46 -3.72
C LEU A 60 4.00 -3.52 -4.81
N GLN A 61 3.20 -3.40 -5.86
CA GLN A 61 3.27 -4.21 -7.07
C GLN A 61 3.52 -3.29 -8.26
N PHE A 62 4.54 -3.62 -9.05
CA PHE A 62 4.91 -2.89 -10.26
C PHE A 62 4.51 -3.65 -11.52
N ALA A 63 4.47 -2.96 -12.66
CA ALA A 63 4.16 -3.57 -13.95
C ALA A 63 5.20 -4.63 -14.39
N SER A 64 6.43 -4.54 -13.88
CA SER A 64 7.50 -5.48 -14.17
C SER A 64 8.56 -5.51 -13.06
N ALA A 65 9.42 -6.53 -13.07
CA ALA A 65 10.60 -6.54 -12.22
C ALA A 65 11.54 -5.34 -12.52
N ALA A 66 11.71 -4.95 -13.79
CA ALA A 66 12.55 -3.79 -14.13
C ALA A 66 12.02 -2.47 -13.54
N ALA A 67 10.69 -2.30 -13.54
CA ALA A 67 10.04 -1.16 -12.91
C ALA A 67 10.28 -1.12 -11.39
N CYS A 68 10.19 -2.28 -10.74
CA CYS A 68 10.50 -2.40 -9.32
C CYS A 68 11.98 -2.11 -9.02
N ASP A 69 12.92 -2.47 -9.90
CA ASP A 69 14.34 -2.14 -9.75
C ASP A 69 14.58 -0.63 -9.87
N SER A 70 13.92 0.02 -10.83
CA SER A 70 13.96 1.47 -10.99
C SER A 70 13.42 2.20 -9.76
N SER A 71 12.34 1.68 -9.15
CA SER A 71 11.78 2.24 -7.91
C SER A 71 12.71 2.06 -6.72
N LEU A 72 13.34 0.88 -6.57
CA LEU A 72 14.36 0.64 -5.54
C LEU A 72 15.53 1.63 -5.61
N GLN A 73 16.04 1.89 -6.82
CA GLN A 73 17.11 2.86 -7.05
C GLN A 73 16.67 4.27 -6.68
N GLN A 74 15.43 4.66 -7.00
CA GLN A 74 14.90 5.97 -6.64
C GLN A 74 14.74 6.14 -5.12
N LEU A 75 14.28 5.11 -4.41
CA LEU A 75 14.09 5.15 -2.96
C LEU A 75 15.42 5.12 -2.19
N GLN A 76 16.51 4.67 -2.82
CA GLN A 76 17.82 4.61 -2.19
C GLN A 76 18.29 5.99 -1.71
N GLY A 77 18.52 6.12 -0.40
CA GLY A 77 18.97 7.38 0.22
C GLY A 77 17.86 8.40 0.45
N ARG A 78 16.61 8.13 0.05
CA ARG A 78 15.46 8.98 0.40
C ARG A 78 15.11 8.84 1.88
N ARG A 79 14.47 9.88 2.39
CA ARG A 79 13.96 9.93 3.76
C ARG A 79 12.47 10.25 3.75
N TYR A 80 11.74 9.64 4.67
CA TYR A 80 10.35 9.96 4.98
C TYR A 80 10.27 10.38 6.44
N GLU A 81 9.66 11.53 6.73
CA GLU A 81 9.64 12.15 8.07
C GLU A 81 11.03 12.19 8.76
N GLY A 82 12.09 12.45 8.00
CA GLY A 82 13.47 12.49 8.49
C GLY A 82 14.13 11.12 8.72
N LYS A 83 13.41 10.01 8.56
CA LYS A 83 13.95 8.65 8.66
C LYS A 83 14.33 8.07 7.30
N PRO A 84 15.47 7.35 7.17
CA PRO A 84 15.81 6.66 5.94
C PRO A 84 14.73 5.65 5.54
N ILE A 85 14.34 5.66 4.27
CA ILE A 85 13.44 4.64 3.72
C ILE A 85 14.21 3.33 3.58
N GLN A 86 13.65 2.24 4.11
CA GLN A 86 14.17 0.89 3.94
C GLN A 86 13.25 0.13 3.00
N ALA A 87 13.74 -0.16 1.80
CA ALA A 87 12.98 -0.85 0.75
C ALA A 87 13.68 -2.15 0.34
N PHE A 88 12.91 -3.22 0.22
CA PHE A 88 13.40 -4.56 -0.13
C PHE A 88 12.51 -5.21 -1.16
N ARG A 89 13.13 -5.85 -2.15
CA ARG A 89 12.41 -6.73 -3.06
C ARG A 89 11.87 -7.93 -2.27
N ILE A 90 10.63 -8.30 -2.56
CA ILE A 90 9.95 -9.44 -1.92
C ILE A 90 10.17 -10.68 -2.78
N ASP A 91 10.46 -11.83 -2.18
CA ASP A 91 10.59 -13.06 -2.95
C ASP A 91 9.27 -13.47 -3.63
N PRO A 92 9.29 -14.06 -4.84
CA PRO A 92 8.06 -14.43 -5.55
C PRO A 92 7.13 -15.34 -4.74
N GLU A 93 7.69 -16.36 -4.06
CA GLU A 93 6.91 -17.30 -3.24
C GLU A 93 6.27 -16.59 -2.03
N GLU A 94 6.99 -15.66 -1.41
CA GLU A 94 6.48 -14.83 -0.32
C GLU A 94 5.36 -13.90 -0.81
N ALA A 95 5.53 -13.32 -2.01
CA ALA A 95 4.54 -12.46 -2.63
C ALA A 95 3.24 -13.20 -2.95
N GLU A 96 3.32 -14.41 -3.50
CA GLU A 96 2.16 -15.28 -3.76
C GLU A 96 1.43 -15.65 -2.47
N THR A 97 2.18 -15.97 -1.43
CA THR A 97 1.63 -16.44 -0.16
C THR A 97 0.97 -15.31 0.65
N PHE A 98 1.60 -14.13 0.70
CA PHE A 98 1.20 -13.07 1.64
C PHE A 98 0.79 -11.76 0.96
N VAL A 99 1.55 -11.29 -0.03
CA VAL A 99 1.36 -9.94 -0.60
C VAL A 99 0.14 -9.86 -1.49
N ILE A 100 0.02 -10.78 -2.45
CA ILE A 100 -1.08 -10.79 -3.42
C ILE A 100 -2.44 -10.86 -2.71
N PRO A 101 -2.65 -11.74 -1.70
CA PRO A 101 -3.90 -11.75 -0.92
C PRO A 101 -4.21 -10.42 -0.24
N ILE A 102 -3.20 -9.73 0.32
CA ILE A 102 -3.39 -8.43 0.99
C ILE A 102 -3.80 -7.35 -0.02
N ILE A 103 -3.08 -7.21 -1.14
CA ILE A 103 -3.37 -6.21 -2.18
C ILE A 103 -4.76 -6.44 -2.79
N ARG A 104 -5.14 -7.70 -3.04
CA ARG A 104 -6.47 -8.03 -3.58
C ARG A 104 -7.59 -7.63 -2.63
N LYS A 105 -7.46 -7.95 -1.33
CA LYS A 105 -8.44 -7.55 -0.31
C LYS A 105 -8.57 -6.03 -0.22
N TRP A 106 -7.45 -5.30 -0.27
CA TRP A 106 -7.46 -3.84 -0.25
C TRP A 106 -8.22 -3.25 -1.44
N LYS A 107 -7.93 -3.71 -2.67
CA LYS A 107 -8.65 -3.28 -3.88
C LYS A 107 -10.16 -3.54 -3.79
N GLN A 108 -10.55 -4.71 -3.27
CA GLN A 108 -11.98 -5.05 -3.08
C GLN A 108 -12.67 -4.14 -2.06
N GLN A 109 -12.00 -3.82 -0.95
CA GLN A 109 -12.54 -2.91 0.07
C GLN A 109 -12.75 -1.50 -0.49
N GLN A 110 -11.80 -0.97 -1.26
CA GLN A 110 -11.97 0.35 -1.89
C GLN A 110 -13.12 0.37 -2.90
N GLN A 111 -13.28 -0.69 -3.70
CA GLN A 111 -14.38 -0.79 -4.66
C GLN A 111 -15.76 -0.81 -3.98
N GLN A 112 -15.89 -1.51 -2.85
CA GLN A 112 -17.15 -1.54 -2.08
C GLN A 112 -17.49 -0.20 -1.45
N GLN A 113 -16.49 0.56 -0.97
CA GLN A 113 -16.73 1.89 -0.39
C GLN A 113 -17.20 2.91 -1.44
N GLN A 114 -16.65 2.86 -2.65
CA GLN A 114 -17.08 3.76 -3.73
C GLN A 114 -18.52 3.49 -4.18
N GLN A 115 -18.96 2.23 -4.23
CA GLN A 115 -20.33 1.87 -4.60
C GLN A 115 -21.37 2.31 -3.55
N GLN A 116 -21.01 2.34 -2.26
CA GLN A 116 -21.91 2.78 -1.19
C GLN A 116 -22.11 4.30 -1.16
N GLN A 117 -21.14 5.09 -1.63
CA GLN A 117 -21.28 6.56 -1.68
C GLN A 117 -22.14 7.03 -2.86
N GLN A 118 -22.21 6.28 -3.97
CA GLN A 118 -23.03 6.63 -5.14
C GLN A 118 -24.51 6.23 -5.01
N GLY A 119 -24.88 5.38 -4.03
CA GLY A 119 -26.27 4.95 -3.82
C GLY A 119 -27.11 5.84 -2.88
N GLY A 120 -26.55 6.95 -2.38
CA GLY A 120 -27.16 7.79 -1.36
C GLY A 120 -27.87 9.06 -1.86
N GLU A 121 -27.69 9.47 -3.11
CA GLU A 121 -28.14 10.79 -3.59
C GLU A 121 -29.54 10.82 -4.25
N GLU A 122 -30.22 9.67 -4.44
CA GLU A 122 -31.50 9.62 -5.17
C GLU A 122 -32.78 9.62 -4.31
N ARG A 123 -32.71 9.83 -2.97
CA ARG A 123 -33.93 9.83 -2.10
C ARG A 123 -34.26 11.18 -1.47
N GLY A 124 -34.01 12.27 -2.20
CA GLY A 124 -34.16 13.63 -1.68
C GLY A 124 -34.90 14.61 -2.59
N GLN A 125 -35.75 14.17 -3.51
CA GLN A 125 -36.63 15.06 -4.29
C GLN A 125 -37.97 14.38 -4.57
N GLU A 126 -38.86 14.40 -3.59
CA GLU A 126 -40.31 14.40 -3.81
C GLU A 126 -40.93 14.98 -2.52
N ALA A 127 -41.16 16.30 -2.55
CA ALA A 127 -41.94 17.07 -1.59
C ALA A 127 -42.97 17.88 -2.35
#